data_AF-A0A090W1U7-F1
#
_entry.id   AF-A0A090W1U7-F1
#
_cell.length_a   1.000
_cell.length_b   1.000
_cell.length_c   1.000
_cell.angle_alpha   90.00
_cell.angle_beta   90.00
_cell.angle_gamma   90.00
#
_symmetry.space_group_name_H-M   'P 1'
#
loop_
_entity.id
_entity.type
_entity.pdbx_description
1 polymer ?
#
loop_
_entity_poly.entity_id
_entity_poly.type
_entity_poly.pdbx_seq_one_letter_code
_entity_poly.pdbx_strand_id
1 'polypeptide(L)'
;MVEAVKGKCDIPQILLDAKVIMNSTSLRGGTTKQSHETTAIAGNAKQSHHTKFSDRTQQSFTVPFEEIKANDWDLSINRYKEMVYEEIEYEKPETLIAQIKDLDKQRNDALLNLEKMMG
;
A
#
# COMPACT_ATOMS: atom_id res chain seq x y z
N MET A 1 6.07 -9.03 -21.79
CA MET A 1 6.87 -8.26 -20.81
C MET A 1 6.26 -6.90 -20.43
N VAL A 2 5.61 -6.18 -21.37
CA VAL A 2 5.01 -4.84 -21.11
C VAL A 2 3.71 -4.88 -20.28
N GLU A 3 2.92 -5.96 -20.38
CA GLU A 3 1.70 -6.16 -19.58
C GLU A 3 1.96 -6.13 -18.06
N ALA A 4 3.14 -6.62 -17.63
CA ALA A 4 3.48 -6.77 -16.23
C ALA A 4 3.87 -5.46 -15.54
N VAL A 5 3.91 -4.32 -16.25
CA VAL A 5 4.26 -2.99 -15.70
C VAL A 5 3.08 -2.00 -15.79
N LYS A 6 2.03 -2.33 -16.56
CA LYS A 6 0.79 -1.55 -16.62
C LYS A 6 0.17 -1.48 -15.21
N GLY A 7 0.13 -0.28 -14.63
CA GLY A 7 -0.40 -0.04 -13.28
C GLY A 7 0.60 -0.19 -12.13
N LYS A 8 1.89 -0.46 -12.40
CA LYS A 8 2.93 -0.61 -11.35
C LYS A 8 3.76 0.64 -11.05
N CYS A 9 3.48 1.77 -11.70
CA CYS A 9 3.92 3.15 -11.39
C CYS A 9 3.81 3.97 -12.67
N ASP A 10 2.89 4.94 -12.75
CA ASP A 10 2.72 5.81 -13.92
C ASP A 10 3.35 7.18 -13.63
N ILE A 11 4.69 7.25 -13.71
CA ILE A 11 5.46 8.49 -13.51
C ILE A 11 4.92 9.64 -14.40
N PRO A 12 4.60 9.44 -15.69
CA PRO A 12 3.95 10.47 -16.51
C PRO A 12 2.66 11.04 -15.89
N GLN A 13 1.76 10.17 -15.42
CA GLN A 13 0.51 10.62 -14.80
C GLN A 13 0.74 11.31 -13.46
N ILE A 14 1.70 10.84 -12.64
CA ILE A 14 2.08 11.48 -11.38
C ILE A 14 2.59 12.91 -11.65
N LEU A 15 3.40 13.12 -12.68
CA LEU A 15 3.91 14.44 -13.05
C LEU A 15 2.80 15.38 -13.53
N LEU A 16 1.80 14.85 -14.26
CA LEU A 16 0.64 15.61 -14.68
C LEU A 16 -0.22 16.04 -13.48
N ASP A 17 -0.43 15.13 -12.53
CA ASP A 17 -1.19 15.36 -11.30
C ASP A 17 -0.44 16.31 -10.34
N ALA A 18 0.90 16.25 -10.28
CA ALA A 18 1.72 17.11 -9.41
C ALA A 18 1.53 18.60 -9.70
N LYS A 19 1.33 18.97 -10.97
CA LYS A 19 1.03 20.36 -11.37
C LYS A 19 -0.29 20.85 -10.76
N VAL A 20 -1.27 19.97 -10.60
CA VAL A 20 -2.55 20.28 -9.96
C VAL A 20 -2.37 20.40 -8.44
N ILE A 21 -1.60 19.49 -7.83
CA ILE A 21 -1.32 19.48 -6.38
C ILE A 21 -0.60 20.76 -5.95
N MET A 22 0.47 21.15 -6.66
CA MET A 22 1.26 22.35 -6.36
C MET A 22 0.48 23.66 -6.52
N ASN A 23 -0.52 23.71 -7.39
CA ASN A 23 -1.32 24.92 -7.59
C ASN A 23 -2.42 25.09 -6.51
N SER A 24 -2.86 24.01 -5.87
CA SER A 24 -3.92 24.04 -4.84
C SER A 24 -3.44 24.53 -3.47
N THR A 25 -2.16 24.35 -3.15
CA THR A 25 -1.53 24.78 -1.88
C THR A 25 -1.27 26.28 -1.83
N SER A 26 -1.15 26.95 -2.99
CA SER A 26 -0.92 28.40 -3.08
C SER A 26 -2.07 29.25 -2.49
N LEU A 27 -3.28 28.69 -2.37
CA LEU A 27 -4.46 29.40 -1.85
C LEU A 27 -4.70 29.22 -0.34
N ARG A 28 -3.84 28.47 0.37
CA ARG A 28 -4.07 28.13 1.79
C ARG A 28 -2.99 28.67 2.73
N GLY A 29 -2.44 29.84 2.41
CA GLY A 29 -1.48 30.57 3.24
C GLY A 29 -1.92 32.01 3.49
N GLY A 30 -2.90 32.20 4.38
CA GLY A 30 -3.35 33.52 4.82
C GLY A 30 -4.09 33.42 6.14
N THR A 31 -3.42 33.75 7.23
CA THR A 31 -4.02 33.95 8.56
C THR A 31 -4.61 35.36 8.62
N THR A 32 -5.90 35.49 8.93
CA THR A 32 -6.43 36.62 9.71
C THR A 32 -7.83 36.31 10.21
N LYS A 33 -8.05 36.59 11.50
CA LYS A 33 -9.29 36.38 12.25
C LYS A 33 -10.43 37.24 11.68
N GLN A 34 -11.66 36.72 11.64
CA GLN A 34 -12.85 37.40 12.16
C GLN A 34 -14.08 36.48 12.16
N SER A 35 -14.74 36.44 13.32
CA SER A 35 -16.11 36.02 13.54
C SER A 35 -17.08 36.75 12.60
N HIS A 36 -18.15 36.10 12.16
CA HIS A 36 -19.56 36.54 12.16
C HIS A 36 -20.38 35.60 11.24
N GLU A 37 -21.49 35.12 11.77
CA GLU A 37 -22.54 34.31 11.14
C GLU A 37 -23.05 34.93 9.82
N THR A 38 -23.26 34.16 8.75
CA THR A 38 -24.42 34.32 7.84
C THR A 38 -24.67 33.05 7.00
N THR A 39 -25.96 32.73 6.94
CA THR A 39 -26.72 31.73 6.17
C THR A 39 -26.41 31.56 4.67
N ALA A 40 -26.51 30.30 4.23
CA ALA A 40 -26.83 29.69 2.93
C ALA A 40 -26.47 30.39 1.61
N ILE A 41 -25.78 29.67 0.72
CA ILE A 41 -26.15 29.54 -0.70
C ILE A 41 -25.58 28.24 -1.31
N ALA A 42 -26.44 27.60 -2.09
CA ALA A 42 -26.22 26.38 -2.83
C ALA A 42 -25.17 26.51 -3.93
N GLY A 43 -24.63 25.36 -4.34
CA GLY A 43 -24.00 25.17 -5.65
C GLY A 43 -22.56 25.67 -5.75
N ASN A 44 -21.60 24.77 -5.59
CA ASN A 44 -20.59 24.53 -6.62
C ASN A 44 -19.86 23.24 -6.30
N ALA A 45 -19.89 22.31 -7.24
CA ALA A 45 -19.06 21.12 -7.27
C ALA A 45 -17.58 21.56 -7.25
N LYS A 46 -16.99 21.65 -6.05
CA LYS A 46 -15.56 21.87 -5.91
C LYS A 46 -14.88 20.53 -6.18
N GLN A 47 -14.34 20.39 -7.38
CA GLN A 47 -13.53 19.27 -7.81
C GLN A 47 -12.59 18.78 -6.68
N SER A 48 -12.88 17.59 -6.18
CA SER A 48 -12.10 16.85 -5.20
C SER A 48 -10.88 16.20 -5.85
N HIS A 49 -9.86 16.99 -6.19
CA HIS A 49 -8.58 16.48 -6.70
C HIS A 49 -7.48 16.37 -5.63
N HIS A 50 -7.80 16.69 -4.37
CA HIS A 50 -6.83 16.69 -3.27
C HIS A 50 -6.53 15.29 -2.69
N THR A 51 -7.22 14.24 -3.15
CA THR A 51 -7.29 12.97 -2.42
C THR A 51 -6.54 11.79 -3.05
N LYS A 52 -5.83 11.98 -4.17
CA LYS A 52 -5.22 10.85 -4.89
C LYS A 52 -3.92 10.31 -4.26
N PHE A 53 -3.21 11.10 -3.45
CA PHE A 53 -1.89 10.75 -2.92
C PHE A 53 -1.80 10.84 -1.38
N SER A 54 -2.93 10.80 -0.67
CA SER A 54 -2.96 10.91 0.79
C SER A 54 -2.69 9.59 1.53
N ASP A 55 -2.84 8.46 0.83
CA ASP A 55 -2.72 7.13 1.39
C ASP A 55 -1.26 6.66 1.40
N ARG A 56 -0.69 6.51 2.60
CA ARG A 56 0.74 6.17 2.83
C ARG A 56 1.04 4.69 2.59
N THR A 57 0.02 3.87 2.35
CA THR A 57 0.17 2.45 1.96
C THR A 57 0.41 2.29 0.46
N GLN A 58 0.03 3.30 -0.33
CA GLN A 58 0.19 3.30 -1.78
C GLN A 58 1.65 3.44 -2.20
N GLN A 59 1.90 3.12 -3.47
CA GLN A 59 3.22 3.21 -4.06
C GLN A 59 3.78 4.64 -4.10
N SER A 60 2.91 5.64 -4.20
CA SER A 60 3.29 7.05 -4.22
C SER A 60 2.31 7.84 -3.38
N PHE A 61 2.84 8.72 -2.53
CA PHE A 61 2.07 9.54 -1.61
C PHE A 61 2.78 10.87 -1.36
N THR A 62 2.05 11.84 -0.83
CA THR A 62 2.59 13.15 -0.47
C THR A 62 2.94 13.21 1.01
N VAL A 63 4.09 13.81 1.33
CA VAL A 63 4.51 14.11 2.72
C VAL A 63 4.50 15.62 2.93
N PRO A 64 3.87 16.14 4.00
CA PRO A 64 3.91 17.57 4.33
C PRO A 64 5.33 18.08 4.59
N PHE A 65 5.60 19.32 4.18
CA PHE A 65 6.91 19.95 4.36
C PHE A 65 7.34 20.02 5.84
N GLU A 66 6.42 20.37 6.74
CA GLU A 66 6.72 20.44 8.18
C GLU A 66 7.14 19.08 8.77
N GLU A 67 6.59 17.99 8.25
CA GLU A 67 6.95 16.62 8.68
C GLU A 67 8.37 16.27 8.22
N ILE A 68 8.76 16.65 7.00
CA ILE A 68 10.13 16.44 6.50
C ILE A 68 11.13 17.25 7.32
N LYS A 69 10.79 18.51 7.64
CA LYS A 69 11.62 19.39 8.45
C LYS A 69 11.78 18.87 9.89
N ALA A 70 10.73 18.31 10.47
CA ALA A 70 10.76 17.73 11.81
C ALA A 70 11.58 16.43 11.89
N ASN A 71 11.73 15.72 10.77
CA ASN A 71 12.53 14.49 10.67
C ASN A 71 13.95 14.76 10.15
N ASP A 72 14.51 15.95 10.42
CA ASP A 72 15.88 16.33 10.03
C ASP A 72 16.19 16.15 8.54
N TRP A 73 15.17 16.34 7.69
CA TRP A 73 15.27 16.16 6.23
C TRP A 73 15.62 14.73 5.79
N ASP A 74 15.39 13.72 6.65
CA ASP A 74 15.48 12.31 6.28
C ASP A 74 14.41 11.99 5.24
N LEU A 75 14.82 11.62 4.01
CA LEU A 75 13.92 11.25 2.91
C LEU A 75 13.81 9.73 2.71
N SER A 76 14.22 8.94 3.70
CA SER A 76 14.06 7.49 3.67
C SER A 76 12.58 7.13 3.56
N ILE A 77 12.23 6.36 2.52
CA ILE A 77 10.84 5.91 2.30
C ILE A 77 10.26 5.17 3.51
N ASN A 78 11.10 4.46 4.27
CA ASN A 78 10.70 3.71 5.46
C ASN A 78 10.23 4.61 6.61
N ARG A 79 10.68 5.87 6.65
CA ARG A 79 10.24 6.87 7.62
C ARG A 79 8.76 7.22 7.42
N TYR A 80 8.32 7.21 6.16
CA TYR A 80 7.06 7.81 5.78
C TYR A 80 6.04 6.84 5.19
N LYS A 81 6.43 5.62 4.84
CA LYS A 81 5.52 4.64 4.28
C LYS A 81 4.83 3.86 5.39
N GLU A 82 3.53 3.68 5.28
CA GLU A 82 2.77 2.82 6.17
C GLU A 82 2.91 1.37 5.71
N MET A 83 3.36 0.50 6.62
CA MET A 83 3.52 -0.93 6.37
C MET A 83 2.25 -1.65 6.84
N VAL A 84 1.45 -2.13 5.90
CA VAL A 84 0.29 -2.98 6.20
C VAL A 84 0.78 -4.42 6.35
N TYR A 85 0.70 -4.95 7.56
CA TYR A 85 0.93 -6.37 7.83
C TYR A 85 -0.41 -7.09 7.72
N GLU A 86 -0.54 -7.98 6.74
CA GLU A 86 -1.66 -8.91 6.71
C GLU A 86 -1.42 -10.01 7.76
N GLU A 87 -2.45 -10.33 8.55
CA GLU A 87 -2.39 -11.45 9.46
C GLU A 87 -2.33 -12.74 8.63
N ILE A 88 -1.19 -13.43 8.69
CA ILE A 88 -1.02 -14.71 8.03
C ILE A 88 -1.53 -15.76 9.01
N GLU A 89 -2.67 -16.38 8.70
CA GLU A 89 -3.15 -17.53 9.43
C GLU A 89 -2.27 -18.75 9.07
N TYR A 90 -1.53 -19.24 10.05
CA TYR A 90 -0.74 -20.46 9.92
C TYR A 90 -1.56 -21.67 10.37
N GLU A 91 -1.45 -22.75 9.61
CA GLU A 91 -2.04 -24.02 10.01
C GLU A 91 -1.37 -24.56 11.29
N LYS A 92 -2.16 -25.24 12.13
CA LYS A 92 -1.68 -25.77 13.41
C LYS A 92 -0.50 -26.74 13.20
N PRO A 93 0.53 -26.71 14.07
CA PRO A 93 1.67 -27.63 13.97
C PRO A 93 1.26 -29.10 13.91
N GLU A 94 0.21 -29.47 14.65
CA GLU A 94 -0.32 -30.84 14.67
C GLU A 94 -0.83 -31.31 13.30
N THR A 95 -1.46 -30.41 12.53
CA THR A 95 -1.95 -30.73 11.19
C THR A 95 -0.79 -30.90 10.21
N LEU A 96 0.21 -30.01 10.26
CA LEU A 96 1.44 -30.17 9.47
C LEU A 96 2.12 -31.50 9.76
N ILE A 97 2.24 -31.87 11.04
CA ILE A 97 2.85 -33.15 11.46
C ILE A 97 2.04 -34.33 10.92
N ALA A 98 0.71 -34.25 10.94
CA ALA A 98 -0.14 -35.30 10.39
C ALA A 98 0.05 -35.46 8.87
N GLN A 99 0.10 -34.34 8.13
CA GLN A 99 0.37 -34.34 6.68
C GLN A 99 1.75 -34.94 6.36
N ILE A 100 2.78 -34.60 7.13
CA ILE A 100 4.13 -35.16 6.97
C ILE A 100 4.12 -36.68 7.15
N LYS A 101 3.46 -37.18 8.21
CA LYS A 101 3.36 -38.62 8.48
C LYS A 101 2.62 -39.38 7.38
N ASP A 102 1.58 -38.78 6.82
CA ASP A 102 0.83 -39.38 5.71
C ASP A 102 1.70 -39.47 4.44
N LEU A 103 2.43 -38.40 4.10
CA LEU A 103 3.39 -38.41 2.99
C LEU A 103 4.49 -39.47 3.18
N ASP A 104 5.02 -39.60 4.39
CA ASP A 104 6.02 -40.64 4.71
C ASP A 104 5.47 -42.05 4.50
N LYS A 105 4.21 -42.29 4.87
CA LYS A 105 3.55 -43.57 4.64
C LYS A 105 3.41 -43.86 3.15
N GLN A 106 2.90 -42.90 2.37
CA GLN A 106 2.75 -43.05 0.92
C GLN A 106 4.10 -43.34 0.24
N ARG A 107 5.17 -42.67 0.67
CA ARG A 107 6.53 -42.93 0.19
C ARG A 107 6.96 -44.37 0.50
N ASN A 108 6.74 -44.84 1.71
CA ASN A 108 7.13 -46.21 2.11
C ASN A 108 6.34 -47.26 1.33
N ASP A 109 5.04 -47.05 1.14
CA ASP A 109 4.19 -47.94 0.34
C ASP A 109 4.68 -48.00 -1.12
N ALA A 110 5.04 -46.85 -1.70
CA ALA A 110 5.61 -46.79 -3.05
C ALA A 110 6.95 -47.55 -3.15
N LEU A 111 7.85 -47.39 -2.17
CA LEU A 111 9.11 -48.12 -2.13
C LEU A 111 8.91 -49.63 -2.03
N LEU A 112 8.03 -50.08 -1.15
CA LEU A 112 7.73 -51.50 -0.99
C LEU A 112 7.17 -52.11 -2.28
N ASN A 113 6.34 -51.36 -3.01
CA ASN A 113 5.82 -51.80 -4.30
C ASN A 113 6.93 -51.94 -5.34
N LEU A 114 7.88 -51.01 -5.38
CA LEU A 114 9.05 -51.12 -6.26
C LEU A 114 9.92 -52.32 -5.90
N GLU A 115 10.18 -52.56 -4.61
CA GLU A 115 10.94 -53.73 -4.15
C GLU A 115 10.28 -55.05 -4.59
N LYS A 116 8.95 -55.15 -4.49
CA LYS A 116 8.18 -56.32 -4.96
C LYS A 116 8.24 -56.55 -6.47
N MET A 117 8.47 -55.51 -7.26
CA MET A 117 8.60 -55.62 -8.72
C MET A 117 10.02 -56.02 -9.15
N MET A 118 11.01 -55.88 -8.25
CA MET A 118 12.42 -56.16 -8.51
C MET A 118 12.88 -57.53 -7.99
N GLY A 119 12.11 -58.19 -7.12
CA GLY A 119 12.35 -59.55 -6.62
C GLY A 119 11.42 -60.57 -7.25
#